data_AF-A0A5N0IRS5-F1
#
_entry.id   AF-A0A5N0IRS5-F1
#
_cell.length_a   1.000
_cell.length_b   1.000
_cell.length_c   1.000
_cell.angle_alpha   90.00
_cell.angle_beta   90.00
_cell.angle_gamma   90.00
#
_symmetry.space_group_name_H-M   'P 1'
#
loop_
_entity.id
_entity.type
_entity.pdbx_description
1 polymer ?
#
loop_
_entity_poly.entity_id
_entity_poly.type
_entity_poly.pdbx_seq_one_letter_code
_entity_poly.pdbx_strand_id
1 'polypeptide(L)'
;MSAWFNYSAIVKILLFSLLVGAGLPALFAAGVRLQATGAGVADGHVAAATKRPALVALSWIIYGLVLTAVLLGVLFIARDFIAAKTGWYLLGATQVHAVPEMTE
;
A
#
# COMPACT_ATOMS: atom_id res chain seq x y z
N MET A 1 -12.75 37.96 3.01
CA MET A 1 -12.58 37.28 1.70
C MET A 1 -12.04 35.86 1.88
N SER A 2 -12.68 35.02 2.71
CA SER A 2 -12.26 33.62 2.98
C SER A 2 -13.39 32.61 2.73
N ALA A 3 -14.57 33.07 2.27
CA ALA A 3 -15.75 32.23 2.08
C ALA A 3 -15.63 31.26 0.88
N TRP A 4 -14.72 31.51 -0.07
CA TRP A 4 -14.52 30.63 -1.24
C TRP A 4 -13.46 29.54 -1.01
N PHE A 5 -12.56 29.73 -0.03
CA PHE A 5 -11.42 28.83 0.21
C PHE A 5 -11.49 28.26 1.62
N ASN A 6 -11.94 27.02 1.73
CA ASN A 6 -12.06 26.34 3.01
C ASN A 6 -10.72 25.72 3.40
N TYR A 7 -9.88 26.50 4.10
CA TYR A 7 -8.57 26.05 4.59
C TYR A 7 -8.65 24.78 5.43
N SER A 8 -9.71 24.61 6.24
CA SER A 8 -9.91 23.41 7.05
C SER A 8 -10.11 22.17 6.18
N ALA A 9 -10.91 22.27 5.12
CA ALA A 9 -11.09 21.17 4.16
C ALA A 9 -9.78 20.83 3.44
N ILE A 10 -9.02 21.85 3.03
CA ILE A 10 -7.77 21.65 2.27
C ILE A 10 -6.72 20.99 3.13
N VAL A 11 -6.54 21.43 4.38
CA VAL A 11 -5.58 20.78 5.30
C VAL A 11 -5.97 19.32 5.54
N LYS A 12 -7.26 19.00 5.68
CA LYS A 12 -7.72 17.61 5.82
C LYS A 12 -7.38 16.76 4.60
N ILE A 13 -7.63 17.28 3.39
CA ILE A 13 -7.31 16.57 2.15
C ILE A 13 -5.80 16.40 1.99
N LEU A 14 -5.02 17.45 2.28
CA LEU A 14 -3.56 17.41 2.23
C LEU A 14 -3.00 16.35 3.18
N LEU A 15 -3.47 16.32 4.43
CA LEU A 15 -3.04 15.32 5.40
C LEU A 15 -3.46 13.91 4.96
N PHE A 16 -4.67 13.75 4.45
CA PHE A 16 -5.15 12.45 3.98
C PHE A 16 -4.34 11.96 2.78
N SER A 17 -4.13 12.80 1.76
CA SER A 17 -3.35 12.43 0.58
C SER A 17 -1.87 12.21 0.89
N LEU A 18 -1.31 12.98 1.82
CA LEU A 18 0.06 12.78 2.29
C LEU A 18 0.20 11.46 3.04
N LEU A 19 -0.71 11.16 3.98
CA LEU A 19 -0.66 9.92 4.75
C LEU A 19 -0.91 8.69 3.86
N VAL A 20 -1.90 8.75 2.97
CA VAL A 20 -2.22 7.62 2.09
C VAL A 20 -1.17 7.47 0.98
N GLY A 21 -0.72 8.56 0.37
CA GLY A 21 0.25 8.55 -0.73
C GLY A 21 1.67 8.26 -0.28
N ALA A 22 2.13 8.88 0.81
CA ALA A 22 3.49 8.70 1.32
C ALA A 22 3.60 7.60 2.40
N GLY A 23 2.48 7.10 2.94
CA GLY A 23 2.49 6.08 4.00
C GLY A 23 3.19 4.79 3.59
N LEU A 24 2.87 4.25 2.41
CA LEU A 24 3.54 3.05 1.89
C LEU A 24 5.04 3.27 1.63
N PRO A 25 5.47 4.32 0.90
CA PRO A 25 6.89 4.66 0.77
C PRO A 25 7.61 4.83 2.11
N ALA A 26 6.98 5.49 3.09
CA ALA A 26 7.55 5.71 4.41
C ALA A 26 7.73 4.40 5.18
N LEU A 27 6.74 3.50 5.16
CA LEU A 27 6.85 2.17 5.76
C LEU A 27 7.99 1.36 5.13
N PHE A 28 8.11 1.38 3.80
CA PHE A 28 9.19 0.70 3.11
C PHE A 28 10.57 1.25 3.53
N ALA A 29 10.73 2.57 3.57
CA ALA A 29 11.97 3.21 4.02
C ALA A 29 12.31 2.85 5.47
N ALA A 30 11.31 2.81 6.36
CA ALA A 30 11.49 2.36 7.74
C ALA A 30 11.95 0.90 7.82
N GLY A 31 11.38 0.01 7.00
CA GLY A 31 11.83 -1.38 6.87
C GLY A 31 13.30 -1.48 6.45
N VAL A 32 13.73 -0.70 5.44
CA VAL A 32 15.13 -0.64 4.99
C VAL A 32 16.06 -0.16 6.10
N ARG A 33 15.66 0.88 6.84
CA ARG A 33 16.45 1.40 7.97
C ARG A 33 16.59 0.35 9.08
N LEU A 34 15.50 -0.33 9.43
CA LEU A 34 15.52 -1.40 10.44
C LEU A 34 16.40 -2.57 10.01
N GLN A 35 16.33 -2.95 8.73
CA GLN A 35 17.17 -4.00 8.15
C GLN A 35 18.66 -3.63 8.23
N ALA A 36 19.02 -2.40 7.86
CA ALA A 36 20.39 -1.92 7.92
C ALA A 36 20.94 -1.89 9.36
N THR A 37 20.11 -1.45 10.32
CA THR A 37 20.47 -1.49 11.75
C THR A 37 20.60 -2.93 12.27
N GLY A 38 19.69 -3.82 11.88
CA GLY A 38 19.70 -5.22 12.28
C GLY A 38 20.89 -6.00 11.73
N ALA A 39 21.32 -5.68 10.51
CA ALA A 39 22.48 -6.27 9.86
C ALA A 39 23.84 -5.68 10.32
N GLY A 40 23.81 -4.63 11.15
CA GLY A 40 25.02 -3.98 11.66
C GLY A 40 25.74 -3.09 10.65
N VAL A 41 25.05 -2.64 9.60
CA VAL A 41 25.59 -1.80 8.52
C VAL A 41 25.20 -0.32 8.63
N ALA A 42 24.37 0.05 9.61
CA ALA A 42 23.80 1.38 9.73
C ALA A 42 24.81 2.49 10.09
N ASP A 43 25.89 2.16 10.80
CA ASP A 43 26.82 3.15 11.36
C ASP A 43 28.19 3.20 10.66
N GLY A 44 28.33 2.61 9.46
CA GLY A 44 29.55 2.68 8.63
C GLY A 44 30.78 1.97 9.21
N HIS A 45 30.76 1.55 10.47
CA HIS A 45 31.80 0.77 11.11
C HIS A 45 31.50 -0.72 10.95
N VAL A 46 32.25 -1.37 10.05
CA VAL A 46 32.24 -2.84 9.84
C VAL A 46 32.81 -3.58 11.07
N ALA A 47 33.41 -2.86 12.01
CA ALA A 47 33.97 -3.40 13.23
C ALA A 47 32.89 -3.64 14.30
N ALA A 48 32.51 -4.91 14.46
CA ALA A 48 31.82 -5.45 15.64
C ALA A 48 30.39 -4.94 15.95
N ALA A 49 29.61 -4.52 14.95
CA ALA A 49 28.19 -4.29 15.17
C ALA A 49 27.46 -5.63 15.42
N THR A 50 27.03 -5.86 16.66
CA THR A 50 26.22 -7.03 17.05
C THR A 50 25.00 -7.15 16.13
N LYS A 51 24.97 -8.21 15.30
CA LYS A 51 23.79 -8.52 14.47
C LYS A 51 22.57 -8.70 15.37
N ARG A 52 21.51 -7.95 15.10
CA ARG A 52 20.24 -8.02 15.84
C ARG A 52 19.21 -8.72 14.95
N PRO A 53 19.15 -10.07 14.96
CA PRO A 53 18.26 -10.82 14.07
C PRO A 53 16.77 -10.48 14.27
N ALA A 54 16.39 -10.04 15.47
CA ALA A 54 15.04 -9.56 15.75
C ALA A 54 14.64 -8.33 14.92
N LEU A 55 15.57 -7.38 14.69
CA LEU A 55 15.31 -6.20 13.85
C LEU A 55 15.18 -6.58 12.37
N VAL A 56 15.92 -7.59 11.94
CA VAL A 56 15.81 -8.17 10.59
C VAL A 56 14.49 -8.91 10.42
N ALA A 57 14.01 -9.65 11.43
CA ALA A 57 12.69 -10.26 11.36
C ALA A 57 11.58 -9.20 11.26
N LEU A 58 11.71 -8.11 12.04
CA LEU A 58 10.73 -7.02 12.03
C LEU A 58 10.67 -6.28 10.68
N SER A 59 11.80 -6.06 10.01
CA SER A 59 11.81 -5.43 8.68
C SER A 59 11.10 -6.29 7.64
N TRP A 60 11.26 -7.62 7.68
CA TRP A 60 10.55 -8.56 6.82
C TRP A 60 9.03 -8.52 7.03
N ILE A 61 8.58 -8.36 8.28
CA ILE A 61 7.15 -8.17 8.58
C ILE A 61 6.63 -6.89 7.92
N ILE A 62 7.39 -5.78 8.01
CA ILE A 62 7.02 -4.51 7.37
C ILE A 62 6.95 -4.66 5.85
N TYR A 63 7.92 -5.34 5.22
CA TYR A 63 7.88 -5.61 3.79
C TYR A 63 6.71 -6.49 3.37
N GLY A 64 6.40 -7.52 4.15
CA GLY A 64 5.22 -8.36 3.93
C GLY A 64 3.93 -7.55 3.99
N LEU A 65 3.81 -6.65 4.97
CA LEU A 65 2.66 -5.75 5.10
C LEU A 65 2.54 -4.80 3.89
N VAL A 66 3.64 -4.15 3.48
CA VAL A 66 3.68 -3.26 2.30
C VAL A 66 3.29 -4.03 1.04
N LEU A 67 3.87 -5.21 0.82
CA LEU A 67 3.55 -6.06 -0.33
C LEU A 67 2.07 -6.45 -0.34
N THR A 68 1.52 -6.84 0.82
CA THR A 68 0.11 -7.21 0.96
C THR A 68 -0.80 -6.04 0.62
N ALA A 69 -0.49 -4.84 1.13
CA ALA A 69 -1.25 -3.63 0.82
C ALA A 69 -1.22 -3.28 -0.67
N VAL A 70 -0.05 -3.39 -1.32
CA VAL A 70 0.10 -3.18 -2.77
C VAL A 70 -0.72 -4.20 -3.56
N LEU A 71 -0.62 -5.49 -3.22
CA LEU A 71 -1.37 -6.55 -3.89
C LEU A 71 -2.89 -6.34 -3.74
N LEU A 72 -3.36 -5.99 -2.55
CA LEU A 72 -4.77 -5.68 -2.32
C LEU A 72 -5.22 -4.44 -3.12
N GLY A 73 -4.41 -3.38 -3.17
CA GLY A 73 -4.70 -2.20 -3.97
C GLY A 73 -4.78 -2.50 -5.47
N VAL A 74 -3.79 -3.23 -5.99
CA VAL A 74 -3.77 -3.66 -7.40
C VAL A 74 -4.95 -4.58 -7.71
N LEU A 75 -5.19 -5.60 -6.88
CA LEU A 75 -6.29 -6.54 -7.08
C LEU A 75 -7.65 -5.85 -6.99
N PHE A 76 -7.81 -4.86 -6.11
CA PHE A 76 -9.04 -4.09 -6.01
C PHE A 76 -9.31 -3.27 -7.28
N ILE A 77 -8.29 -2.59 -7.81
CA ILE A 77 -8.40 -1.82 -9.06
C ILE A 77 -8.61 -2.74 -10.26
N ALA A 78 -7.90 -3.88 -10.30
CA ALA A 78 -7.87 -4.79 -11.43
C ALA A 78 -8.92 -5.91 -11.36
N ARG A 79 -9.77 -5.98 -10.32
CA ARG A 79 -10.71 -7.10 -10.10
C ARG A 79 -11.57 -7.39 -11.34
N ASP A 80 -12.08 -6.34 -11.98
CA ASP A 80 -13.00 -6.44 -13.11
C ASP A 80 -12.24 -6.79 -14.40
N PHE A 81 -11.00 -6.30 -14.54
CA PHE A 81 -10.09 -6.66 -15.64
C PHE A 81 -9.65 -8.12 -15.57
N ILE A 82 -9.34 -8.62 -14.37
CA ILE A 82 -8.96 -10.01 -14.14
C ILE A 82 -10.16 -10.94 -14.36
N ALA A 83 -11.35 -10.54 -13.92
CA ALA A 83 -12.58 -11.30 -14.19
C ALA A 83 -12.83 -11.43 -15.70
N ALA A 84 -12.68 -10.33 -16.46
CA ALA A 84 -12.93 -10.30 -17.90
C ALA A 84 -11.90 -11.07 -18.74
N LYS A 85 -10.61 -11.10 -18.34
CA LYS A 85 -9.54 -11.76 -19.11
C LYS A 85 -9.24 -13.20 -18.67
N THR A 86 -9.49 -13.54 -17.41
CA THR A 86 -9.06 -14.82 -16.81
C THR A 86 -10.23 -15.71 -16.42
N GLY A 87 -11.48 -15.23 -16.50
CA GLY A 87 -12.69 -15.99 -16.16
C GLY A 87 -12.87 -16.24 -14.65
N TRP A 88 -12.02 -15.63 -13.81
CA TRP A 88 -12.03 -15.82 -12.37
C TRP A 88 -12.63 -14.60 -11.67
N TYR A 89 -13.85 -14.72 -11.16
CA TYR A 89 -14.56 -13.66 -10.42
C TYR A 89 -14.01 -13.54 -9.00
N LEU A 90 -12.88 -12.84 -8.85
CA LEU A 90 -12.31 -12.51 -7.55
C LEU A 90 -12.99 -11.26 -6.96
N LEU A 91 -13.43 -11.37 -5.69
CA LEU A 91 -13.98 -10.28 -4.87
C LEU A 91 -15.18 -9.52 -5.49
N GLY A 92 -16.28 -10.23 -5.73
CA GLY A 92 -17.60 -9.61 -5.93
C GLY A 92 -17.88 -9.02 -7.31
N ALA A 93 -17.15 -9.46 -8.34
CA ALA A 93 -17.49 -9.14 -9.72
C ALA A 93 -18.84 -9.79 -10.08
N THR A 94 -19.91 -8.99 -10.09
CA THR A 94 -21.25 -9.44 -10.47
C THR A 94 -21.28 -9.71 -11.97
N GLN A 95 -21.71 -10.91 -12.35
CA GLN A 95 -22.17 -11.19 -13.71
C GLN A 95 -23.31 -10.21 -14.03
N VAL A 96 -23.03 -9.17 -14.82
CA VAL A 96 -24.09 -8.37 -15.42
C VAL A 96 -24.80 -9.32 -16.40
N HIS A 97 -25.83 -10.00 -15.93
CA HIS A 97 -26.80 -10.61 -16.81
C HIS A 97 -27.31 -9.49 -17.72
N ALA A 98 -27.08 -9.64 -19.02
CA ALA A 98 -27.72 -8.83 -20.01
C ALA A 98 -29.22 -8.86 -19.69
N VAL A 99 -29.75 -7.71 -19.28
CA VAL A 99 -31.20 -7.51 -19.20
C VAL A 99 -31.70 -7.85 -20.60
N PRO A 100 -32.57 -8.87 -20.76
CA PRO A 100 -33.18 -9.09 -22.05
C PRO A 100 -33.91 -7.79 -22.36
N GLU A 101 -33.48 -7.13 -23.44
CA GLU A 101 -34.24 -6.06 -24.05
C GLU A 101 -35.59 -6.71 -24.39
N MET A 102 -36.58 -6.54 -23.51
CA MET A 102 -37.94 -6.95 -23.78
C MET A 102 -38.45 -5.93 -24.79
N THR A 103 -38.17 -6.27 -26.04
CA THR A 103 -38.89 -5.83 -27.20
C THR A 103 -40.39 -6.01 -26.94
N GLU A 104 -41.09 -4.87 -27.01
CA GLU A 104 -42.53 -4.68 -27.22
C GLU A 104 -43.50 -4.87 -26.03
#